data_AF-A0A7Y5I202-F1
#
_entry.id   AF-A0A7Y5I202-F1
#
_cell.length_a   1.000
_cell.length_b   1.000
_cell.length_c   1.000
_cell.angle_alpha   90.00
_cell.angle_beta   90.00
_cell.angle_gamma   90.00
#
_symmetry.space_group_name_H-M   'P 1'
#
loop_
_entity.id
_entity.type
_entity.pdbx_description
1 polymer ?
#
loop_
_entity_poly.entity_id
_entity_poly.type
_entity_poly.pdbx_seq_one_letter_code
_entity_poly.pdbx_strand_id
1 'polypeptide(L)' 'MSTIPSSTAYAVHGPVAVVTLNNPPVNGLGHALRSGIVAALDQALADPQVQAIVLTGSARAFSGGADVREFGTPKAG' A
#
# COMPACT_ATOMS: atom_id res chain seq x y z
N MET A 1 -9.68 -0.95 14.68
CA MET A 1 -10.08 -1.03 13.27
C MET A 1 -9.22 -0.05 12.49
N SER A 2 -8.13 -0.52 11.89
CA SER A 2 -7.26 0.34 11.06
C SER A 2 -7.96 0.65 9.76
N THR A 3 -8.31 1.91 9.55
CA THR A 3 -8.91 2.39 8.31
C THR A 3 -7.82 2.41 7.23
N ILE A 4 -7.94 1.55 6.23
CA ILE A 4 -7.01 1.56 5.09
C ILE A 4 -7.27 2.85 4.29
N PRO A 5 -6.26 3.72 4.10
CA PRO A 5 -6.42 4.97 3.38
C PRO A 5 -6.75 4.71 1.91
N SER A 6 -7.52 5.61 1.30
CA SER A 6 -8.06 5.49 -0.07
C SER A 6 -7.00 5.30 -1.18
N SER A 7 -5.72 5.52 -0.86
CA SER A 7 -4.58 5.30 -1.76
C SER A 7 -4.13 3.83 -1.85
N THR A 8 -4.67 2.94 -1.01
CA THR A 8 -4.41 1.50 -1.02
C THR A 8 -5.73 0.73 -0.90
N ALA A 9 -5.88 -0.34 -1.68
CA ALA A 9 -7.01 -1.26 -1.56
C ALA A 9 -6.53 -2.61 -1.01
N TYR A 10 -7.36 -3.25 -0.20
CA TYR A 10 -7.09 -4.55 0.40
C TYR A 10 -8.20 -5.53 0.07
N ALA A 11 -7.84 -6.71 -0.42
CA ALA A 11 -8.76 -7.80 -0.68
C ALA A 11 -8.11 -9.12 -0.26
N VAL A 12 -8.91 -10.08 0.20
CA VAL A 12 -8.44 -11.43 0.54
C VAL A 12 -9.03 -12.42 -0.47
N HIS A 13 -8.16 -13.21 -1.08
CA HIS A 13 -8.50 -14.25 -2.04
C HIS A 13 -8.03 -15.60 -1.48
N GLY A 14 -8.91 -16.28 -0.73
CA GLY A 14 -8.55 -17.50 -0.01
C GLY A 14 -7.46 -17.21 1.04
N PRO A 15 -6.31 -17.90 1.02
CA PRO A 15 -5.23 -17.66 1.97
C PRO A 15 -4.28 -16.51 1.56
N VAL A 16 -4.64 -15.71 0.55
CA VAL A 16 -3.75 -14.66 0.01
C VAL A 16 -4.37 -13.28 0.22
N ALA A 17 -3.67 -12.41 0.94
CA ALA A 17 -4.01 -11.00 1.05
C ALA A 17 -3.39 -10.22 -0.13
N VAL A 18 -4.20 -9.48 -0.87
CA VAL A 18 -3.78 -8.66 -2.02
C VAL A 18 -3.92 -7.18 -1.65
N VAL A 19 -2.78 -6.49 -1.63
CA VAL A 19 -2.68 -5.05 -1.37
C VAL A 19 -2.39 -4.34 -2.68
N THR A 20 -3.32 -3.52 -3.14
CA THR A 20 -3.21 -2.76 -4.40
C THR A 20 -2.91 -1.29 -4.13
N LEU A 21 -1.79 -0.80 -4.65
CA LEU A 21 -1.43 0.62 -4.63
C LEU A 21 -2.25 1.38 -5.67
N ASN A 22 -3.00 2.41 -5.25
CA ASN A 22 -3.84 3.22 -6.13
C ASN A 22 -3.65 4.72 -5.84
N ASN A 23 -2.46 5.22 -6.18
CA ASN A 23 -2.07 6.61 -6.08
C ASN A 23 -1.58 7.15 -7.44
N PRO A 24 -2.48 7.44 -8.39
CA PRO A 24 -2.11 7.96 -9.70
C PRO A 24 -1.34 9.30 -9.60
N PRO A 25 -0.45 9.62 -10.57
CA PRO A 25 -0.27 8.94 -11.87
C PRO A 25 0.71 7.76 -11.89
N VAL A 26 1.62 7.66 -10.91
CA VAL A 26 2.70 6.66 -10.93
C VAL A 26 2.79 5.82 -9.65
N ASN A 27 1.85 5.90 -8.72
CA ASN A 27 1.96 5.23 -7.41
C ASN A 27 3.23 5.66 -6.66
N GLY A 28 3.43 6.99 -6.57
CA GLY A 28 4.54 7.56 -5.82
C GLY A 28 4.45 7.15 -4.35
N LEU A 29 5.55 6.64 -3.79
CA LEU A 29 5.66 6.20 -2.40
C LEU A 29 5.71 7.38 -1.43
N GLY A 30 4.71 8.26 -1.48
CA GLY A 30 4.54 9.33 -0.50
C GLY A 30 4.01 8.80 0.83
N HIS A 31 4.00 9.66 1.85
CA HIS A 31 3.64 9.27 3.23
C HIS A 31 2.28 8.56 3.35
N ALA A 32 1.26 9.01 2.60
CA ALA A 32 -0.08 8.41 2.63
C ALA A 32 -0.08 6.97 2.05
N LEU A 33 0.67 6.74 0.96
CA LEU A 33 0.78 5.41 0.36
C LEU A 33 1.56 4.47 1.28
N ARG A 34 2.68 4.93 1.86
CA ARG A 34 3.46 4.16 2.84
C ARG A 34 2.63 3.78 4.06
N SER A 35 1.87 4.72 4.62
CA SER A 35 0.97 4.48 5.76
C SER A 35 -0.12 3.46 5.42
N GLY A 36 -0.67 3.52 4.19
CA GLY A 36 -1.66 2.55 3.73
C GLY A 36 -1.11 1.14 3.55
N ILE A 37 0.10 1.02 3.03
CA ILE A 37 0.79 -0.26 2.91
C ILE A 37 1.00 -0.87 4.30
N VAL A 38 1.52 -0.11 5.25
CA VAL A 38 1.74 -0.59 6.63
C VAL A 38 0.43 -1.07 7.26
N ALA A 39 -0.64 -0.26 7.17
CA ALA A 39 -1.94 -0.65 7.73
C ALA A 39 -2.50 -1.94 7.09
N ALA A 40 -2.32 -2.11 5.78
CA ALA A 40 -2.75 -3.32 5.07
C ALA A 40 -1.90 -4.56 5.44
N LEU A 41 -0.59 -4.37 5.65
CA LEU A 41 0.30 -5.43 6.14
C LEU A 41 -0.05 -5.83 7.57
N ASP A 42 -0.28 -4.88 8.47
CA ASP A 42 -0.70 -5.16 9.85
C ASP A 42 -2.01 -5.95 9.88
N GLN A 43 -2.96 -5.59 9.02
CA GLN A 43 -4.22 -6.32 8.90
C GLN A 43 -4.01 -7.76 8.38
N ALA A 44 -3.16 -7.95 7.37
CA ALA A 44 -2.84 -9.28 6.85
C ALA A 44 -2.09 -10.16 7.87
N LEU A 45 -1.15 -9.58 8.62
CA LEU A 45 -0.37 -10.29 9.65
C LEU A 45 -1.22 -10.68 10.86
N ALA A 46 -2.28 -9.92 11.15
CA ALA A 46 -3.23 -10.24 12.21
C ALA A 46 -4.26 -11.31 11.80
N ASP A 47 -4.36 -11.66 10.52
CA ASP A 47 -5.31 -12.65 10.02
C ASP A 47 -4.66 -14.04 9.92
N PRO A 48 -5.01 -15.00 10.81
CA PRO A 48 -4.42 -16.33 10.80
C PRO A 48 -4.80 -17.16 9.56
N GLN A 49 -5.76 -16.72 8.75
CA GLN A 49 -6.13 -17.38 7.49
C GLN A 49 -5.22 -16.97 6.33
N VAL A 50 -4.52 -15.84 6.45
CA VAL A 50 -3.59 -15.34 5.44
C VAL A 50 -2.25 -16.06 5.57
N GLN A 51 -1.84 -16.74 4.50
CA GLN A 51 -0.55 -17.43 4.39
C GLN A 51 0.45 -16.68 3.48
N ALA A 52 -0.05 -15.80 2.61
CA ALA A 52 0.77 -15.03 1.70
C ALA A 52 0.20 -13.62 1.48
N ILE A 53 1.10 -12.67 1.22
CA ILE A 53 0.75 -11.28 0.94
C ILE A 53 1.30 -10.91 -0.44
N VAL A 54 0.43 -10.40 -1.31
CA VAL A 54 0.78 -9.86 -2.63
C VAL A 54 0.64 -8.35 -2.58
N LEU A 55 1.74 -7.65 -2.82
CA LEU A 55 1.73 -6.22 -3.08
C LEU A 55 1.70 -6.02 -4.59
N THR A 56 0.78 -5.20 -5.10
CA THR A 56 0.66 -4.88 -6.53
C THR A 56 0.27 -3.42 -6.74
N GLY A 57 0.49 -2.88 -7.93
CA GLY A 57 0.02 -1.54 -8.28
C GLY A 57 -1.20 -1.57 -9.18
N SER A 58 -1.98 -0.49 -9.16
CA SER A 58 -3.10 -0.30 -10.06
C SER A 58 -2.64 -0.17 -11.53
N ALA A 59 -3.60 -0.34 -12.44
CA ALA A 59 -3.55 -0.53 -13.91
C ALA A 59 -2.36 0.00 -14.74
N ARG A 60 -1.56 0.96 -14.29
CA ARG A 60 -0.45 1.56 -15.06
C ARG A 60 0.95 1.33 -14.48
N ALA A 61 1.13 1.17 -13.18
CA ALA A 61 2.45 1.09 -12.58
C ALA A 61 2.40 0.38 -11.23
N PHE A 62 3.44 -0.40 -10.90
CA PHE A 62 3.64 -0.89 -9.54
C PHE A 62 3.91 0.29 -8.60
N SER A 63 5.06 0.94 -8.79
CA SER A 63 5.41 2.24 -8.23
C SER A 63 6.42 2.92 -9.13
N GLY A 64 6.26 4.22 -9.36
CA GLY A 64 7.22 5.08 -10.06
C GLY A 64 8.40 5.49 -9.18
N GLY A 65 8.47 4.97 -7.95
CA GLY A 65 9.53 5.25 -6.99
C GLY A 65 9.12 6.24 -5.90
N ALA A 66 10.12 6.74 -5.17
CA ALA A 66 9.92 7.73 -4.13
C ALA A 66 9.30 9.02 -4.71
N ASP A 67 8.36 9.61 -4.00
CA ASP A 67 7.77 10.88 -4.43
C ASP A 67 8.79 12.01 -4.23
N VAL A 68 9.43 12.42 -5.33
CA VAL A 68 10.40 13.54 -5.35
C VAL A 68 9.80 14.87 -4.88
N ARG A 69 8.46 15.01 -4.79
CA ARG A 69 7.81 16.18 -4.20
C ARG A 69 7.90 16.18 -2.67
N GLU A 70 8.10 15.03 -2.04
CA GLU A 70 8.29 14.92 -0.60
C GLU A 70 9.77 15.01 -0.19
N PHE A 71 10.71 14.91 -1.15
CA PHE A 71 12.13 15.14 -0.91
C PHE A 71 12.36 16.56 -0.38
N GLY A 72 13.02 16.66 0.77
CA GLY A 72 13.28 17.94 1.46
C GLY A 72 12.17 18.38 2.43
N THR A 73 11.14 17.55 2.65
CA THR A 73 10.09 17.80 3.65
C THR A 73 10.18 16.77 4.80
N PRO A 74 9.58 17.02 5.99
CA PRO A 74 9.54 16.04 7.08
C PRO A 74 8.87 14.70 6.71
N LYS A 75 8.12 14.69 5.59
CA LYS A 75 7.44 13.51 5.05
C LYS A 75 8.35 12.65 4.16
N ALA A 76 9.63 13.01 4.00
CA ALA A 76 10.59 12.20 3.24
C ALA A 76 10.94 10.87 3.93
N GLY A 77 10.80 10.80 5.27
CA GLY A 77 11.06 9.61 6.10
C GLY A 77 9.90 8.63 6.17
#